data_AF-A0A354UEX7-F1
#
_entry.id   AF-A0A354UEX7-F1
#
_cell.length_a   1.000
_cell.length_b   1.000
_cell.length_c   1.000
_cell.angle_alpha   90.00
_cell.angle_beta   90.00
_cell.angle_gamma   90.00
#
_symmetry.space_group_name_H-M   'P 1'
#
loop_
_entity.id
_entity.type
_entity.pdbx_description
1 polymer ?
#
loop_
_entity_poly.entity_id
_entity_poly.type
_entity_poly.pdbx_seq_one_letter_code
_entity_poly.pdbx_strand_id
1 'polypeptide(L)'
;MFLKGLFKGDDYYFHATDIYEWYNAILNGKKVSPISENLAMGLGVGNRLFYSPLSHLTVVLVGLFLKIFNISLIASFKIVIILMIFISGVFTYFFALRFTSNNKNASLFTVLCFVIFPYRAFNIFRRFAFAEAFAMTFLPLFFMRLYDILHFKEKVNVTAFLEVVLGGVFLVLPHNITALYAFIFGVIYI
;
A
#
# COMPACT_ATOMS: atom_id res chain seq x y z
N MET A 1 -6.45 -2.12 -22.00
CA MET A 1 -7.89 -1.88 -22.31
C MET A 1 -8.80 -2.01 -21.08
N PHE A 2 -8.34 -2.67 -20.02
CA PHE A 2 -9.15 -3.27 -18.97
C PHE A 2 -9.72 -2.34 -17.87
N LEU A 3 -9.14 -1.16 -17.63
CA LEU A 3 -9.63 -0.19 -16.62
C LEU A 3 -9.55 1.27 -17.14
N LYS A 4 -10.24 1.59 -18.24
CA LYS A 4 -10.26 2.97 -18.79
C LYS A 4 -10.84 3.94 -17.73
N GLY A 5 -10.11 5.01 -17.39
CA GLY A 5 -10.54 6.02 -16.41
C GLY A 5 -9.58 6.22 -15.22
N LEU A 6 -8.45 5.52 -15.21
CA LEU A 6 -7.30 5.77 -14.34
C LEU A 6 -6.20 6.54 -15.10
N PHE A 7 -5.27 7.15 -14.37
CA PHE A 7 -4.10 7.82 -14.96
C PHE A 7 -3.21 6.81 -15.69
N LYS A 8 -2.80 7.15 -16.91
CA LYS A 8 -1.89 6.31 -17.70
C LYS A 8 -0.44 6.66 -17.34
N GLY A 9 0.08 6.02 -16.31
CA GLY A 9 1.50 6.03 -16.02
C GLY A 9 2.23 4.80 -16.57
N ASP A 10 3.55 4.77 -16.36
CA ASP A 10 4.45 3.72 -16.88
C ASP A 10 4.00 2.30 -16.46
N ASP A 11 3.64 2.12 -15.19
CA ASP A 11 3.24 0.83 -14.59
C ASP A 11 1.72 0.59 -14.67
N TYR A 12 0.96 1.47 -15.33
CA TYR A 12 -0.52 1.38 -15.38
C TYR A 12 -1.01 0.04 -15.93
N TYR A 13 -0.49 -0.36 -17.08
CA TYR A 13 -0.93 -1.60 -17.73
C TYR A 13 -0.60 -2.83 -16.89
N PHE A 14 0.51 -2.79 -16.15
CA PHE A 14 0.89 -3.85 -15.23
C PHE A 14 -0.15 -4.02 -14.10
N HIS A 15 -0.38 -2.97 -13.31
CA HIS A 15 -1.29 -3.04 -12.18
C HIS A 15 -2.75 -3.27 -12.60
N ALA A 16 -3.22 -2.58 -13.65
CA ALA A 16 -4.60 -2.66 -14.08
C ALA A 16 -4.96 -4.04 -14.66
N THR A 17 -4.04 -4.64 -15.43
CA THR A 17 -4.26 -5.97 -16.01
C THR A 17 -4.27 -7.03 -14.92
N ASP A 18 -3.32 -6.98 -13.98
CA ASP A 18 -3.24 -7.98 -12.93
C ASP A 18 -4.46 -7.95 -12.00
N ILE A 19 -4.92 -6.77 -11.58
CA ILE A 19 -6.16 -6.60 -10.81
C ILE A 19 -7.37 -7.10 -11.58
N TYR A 20 -7.48 -6.78 -12.87
CA TYR A 20 -8.61 -7.21 -13.69
C TYR A 20 -8.66 -8.73 -13.83
N GLU A 21 -7.52 -9.37 -14.06
CA GLU A 21 -7.44 -10.83 -14.16
C GLU A 21 -7.79 -11.52 -12.83
N TRP A 22 -7.25 -11.04 -11.70
CA TRP A 22 -7.65 -11.54 -10.37
C TRP A 22 -9.15 -11.38 -10.13
N TYR A 23 -9.67 -10.18 -10.40
CA TYR A 23 -11.08 -9.87 -10.20
C TYR A 23 -11.97 -10.80 -11.02
N ASN A 24 -11.69 -11.00 -12.31
CA ASN A 24 -12.50 -11.88 -13.14
C ASN A 24 -12.33 -13.36 -12.78
N ALA A 25 -11.13 -13.80 -12.42
CA ALA A 25 -10.93 -15.19 -11.99
C ALA A 25 -11.79 -15.49 -10.76
N ILE A 26 -11.71 -14.65 -9.71
CA ILE A 26 -12.49 -14.83 -8.48
C ILE A 26 -13.98 -14.69 -8.75
N LEU A 27 -14.40 -13.69 -9.53
CA LEU A 27 -15.80 -13.46 -9.87
C LEU A 27 -16.44 -14.67 -10.57
N ASN A 28 -15.67 -15.38 -11.40
CA ASN A 28 -16.16 -16.54 -12.16
C ASN A 28 -15.86 -17.88 -11.46
N GLY A 29 -15.47 -17.87 -10.19
CA GLY A 29 -15.14 -19.10 -9.43
C GLY A 29 -13.93 -19.87 -9.98
N LYS A 30 -13.05 -19.18 -10.74
CA LYS A 30 -11.84 -19.76 -11.31
C LYS A 30 -10.65 -19.53 -10.39
N LYS A 31 -9.68 -20.45 -10.41
CA LYS A 31 -8.40 -20.25 -9.75
C LYS A 31 -7.64 -19.10 -10.41
N VAL A 32 -6.99 -18.26 -9.61
CA VAL A 32 -6.07 -17.23 -10.11
C VAL A 32 -4.81 -17.93 -10.61
N SER A 33 -4.51 -17.79 -11.90
CA SER A 33 -3.28 -18.34 -12.48
C SER A 33 -2.05 -17.63 -11.89
N PRO A 34 -0.93 -18.33 -11.61
CA PRO A 34 0.33 -17.67 -11.26
C PRO A 34 0.94 -16.87 -12.42
N ILE A 35 0.47 -17.11 -13.64
CA ILE A 35 0.89 -16.41 -14.86
C ILE A 35 -0.24 -15.50 -15.30
N SER A 36 0.05 -14.21 -15.47
CA SER A 36 -0.86 -13.28 -16.11
C SER A 36 -0.82 -13.45 -17.62
N GLU A 37 -1.94 -13.84 -18.22
CA GLU A 37 -2.04 -14.16 -19.65
C GLU A 37 -2.04 -12.92 -20.53
N ASN A 38 -2.52 -11.77 -20.03
CA ASN A 38 -2.67 -10.55 -20.84
C ASN A 38 -1.47 -9.59 -20.72
N LEU A 39 -0.50 -9.88 -19.86
CA LEU A 39 0.76 -9.13 -19.80
C LEU A 39 1.71 -9.54 -20.94
N ALA A 40 2.68 -8.67 -21.25
CA ALA A 40 3.65 -8.85 -22.34
C ALA A 40 2.99 -9.17 -23.70
N MET A 41 1.94 -8.42 -24.07
CA MET A 41 1.20 -8.59 -25.33
C MET A 41 0.59 -9.99 -25.52
N GLY A 42 0.23 -10.67 -24.42
CA GLY A 42 -0.38 -12.00 -24.50
C GLY A 42 0.62 -13.16 -24.41
N LEU A 43 1.92 -12.88 -24.25
CA LEU A 43 2.96 -13.92 -24.10
C LEU A 43 2.95 -14.58 -22.72
N GLY A 44 2.28 -13.97 -21.75
CA GLY A 44 2.25 -14.45 -20.38
C GLY A 44 3.41 -13.90 -19.55
N VAL A 45 3.13 -13.47 -18.31
CA VAL A 45 4.16 -13.06 -17.34
C VAL A 45 3.87 -13.69 -15.99
N GLY A 46 4.86 -14.36 -15.40
CA GLY A 46 4.77 -14.93 -14.05
C GLY A 46 4.84 -13.90 -12.93
N ASN A 47 4.19 -12.74 -13.09
CA ASN A 47 4.27 -11.61 -12.15
C ASN A 47 3.85 -11.99 -10.73
N ARG A 48 2.87 -12.87 -10.57
CA ARG A 48 2.36 -13.31 -9.26
C ARG A 48 3.30 -14.27 -8.53
N LEU A 49 4.38 -14.73 -9.17
CA LEU A 49 5.40 -15.55 -8.54
C LEU A 49 6.36 -14.72 -7.67
N PHE A 50 6.51 -13.43 -7.97
CA PHE A 50 7.49 -12.56 -7.32
C PHE A 50 6.92 -11.22 -6.84
N TYR A 51 5.77 -10.80 -7.36
CA TYR A 51 5.14 -9.55 -6.98
C TYR A 51 4.21 -9.74 -5.79
N SER A 52 4.32 -8.86 -4.80
CA SER A 52 3.55 -8.97 -3.56
C SER A 52 2.05 -8.68 -3.80
N PRO A 53 1.13 -9.49 -3.25
CA PRO A 53 -0.25 -9.50 -3.71
C PRO A 53 -1.16 -8.44 -3.05
N LEU A 54 -0.79 -7.89 -1.89
CA LEU A 54 -1.76 -7.22 -1.02
C LEU A 54 -2.37 -5.96 -1.64
N SER A 55 -1.60 -5.17 -2.37
CA SER A 55 -2.11 -3.98 -3.06
C SER A 55 -3.17 -4.33 -4.10
N HIS A 56 -2.89 -5.34 -4.94
CA HIS A 56 -3.83 -5.77 -6.00
C HIS A 56 -5.04 -6.48 -5.40
N LEU A 57 -4.82 -7.39 -4.45
CA LEU A 57 -5.88 -8.12 -3.77
C LEU A 57 -6.83 -7.19 -3.02
N THR A 58 -6.32 -6.12 -2.39
CA THR A 58 -7.18 -5.14 -1.72
C THR A 58 -8.15 -4.47 -2.70
N VAL A 59 -7.68 -4.07 -3.89
CA VAL A 59 -8.56 -3.53 -4.93
C VAL A 59 -9.57 -4.57 -5.41
N VAL A 60 -9.15 -5.83 -5.55
CA VAL A 60 -10.03 -6.92 -5.97
C VAL A 60 -11.13 -7.18 -4.94
N LEU A 61 -10.79 -7.29 -3.65
CA LEU A 61 -11.76 -7.52 -2.57
C LEU A 61 -12.75 -6.36 -2.42
N VAL A 62 -12.24 -5.13 -2.42
CA VAL A 62 -13.09 -3.92 -2.42
C VAL A 62 -13.94 -3.87 -3.69
N GLY A 63 -13.39 -4.23 -4.84
CA GLY A 63 -14.09 -4.37 -6.11
C GLY A 63 -15.27 -5.35 -6.03
N LEU A 64 -15.06 -6.53 -5.47
CA LEU A 64 -16.08 -7.57 -5.33
C LEU A 64 -17.18 -7.15 -4.35
N PHE A 65 -16.80 -6.56 -3.22
CA PHE A 65 -17.75 -6.03 -2.24
C PHE A 65 -18.60 -4.90 -2.82
N LEU A 66 -17.97 -3.90 -3.46
CA LEU A 66 -18.67 -2.75 -4.01
C LEU A 66 -19.48 -3.07 -5.28
N LYS A 67 -19.17 -4.19 -5.96
CA LYS A 67 -19.99 -4.72 -7.06
C LYS A 67 -21.45 -4.94 -6.64
N ILE A 68 -21.70 -5.34 -5.39
CA ILE A 68 -23.05 -5.56 -4.83
C ILE A 68 -23.89 -4.27 -4.91
N PHE A 69 -23.23 -3.10 -4.89
CA PHE A 69 -23.83 -1.78 -5.01
C PHE A 69 -23.72 -1.18 -6.42
N ASN A 70 -23.44 -2.01 -7.44
CA ASN A 70 -23.22 -1.59 -8.83
C ASN A 70 -22.05 -0.59 -9.02
N ILE A 71 -21.07 -0.58 -8.12
CA ILE A 71 -19.87 0.25 -8.26
C ILE A 71 -18.84 -0.49 -9.12
N SER A 72 -18.30 0.20 -10.11
CA SER A 72 -17.31 -0.37 -11.04
C SER A 72 -15.96 -0.64 -10.37
N LEU A 73 -15.22 -1.63 -10.90
CA LEU A 73 -13.85 -1.94 -10.44
C LEU A 73 -12.90 -0.73 -10.53
N ILE A 74 -13.09 0.13 -11.54
CA ILE A 74 -12.33 1.38 -11.69
C ILE A 74 -12.60 2.34 -10.52
N ALA A 75 -13.87 2.50 -10.13
CA ALA A 75 -14.25 3.31 -8.99
C ALA A 75 -13.70 2.71 -7.68
N SER A 76 -13.77 1.39 -7.51
CA SER A 76 -13.18 0.68 -6.37
C SER A 76 -11.68 0.91 -6.24
N PHE A 77 -10.94 0.89 -7.37
CA PHE A 77 -9.51 1.23 -7.37
C PHE A 77 -9.27 2.65 -6.85
N LYS A 78 -10.00 3.64 -7.36
CA LYS A 78 -9.88 5.05 -6.90
C LYS A 78 -10.19 5.19 -5.42
N ILE A 79 -11.24 4.51 -4.94
CA ILE A 79 -11.61 4.49 -3.52
C ILE A 79 -10.46 3.91 -2.68
N VAL A 80 -9.83 2.82 -3.11
CA VAL A 80 -8.67 2.24 -2.42
C VAL A 80 -7.51 3.23 -2.36
N ILE A 81 -7.18 3.93 -3.45
CA ILE A 81 -6.11 4.95 -3.43
C ILE A 81 -6.43 6.03 -2.38
N ILE A 82 -7.66 6.57 -2.38
CA ILE A 82 -8.08 7.62 -1.44
C ILE A 82 -8.03 7.10 0.00
N LEU A 83 -8.53 5.87 0.23
CA LEU A 83 -8.55 5.24 1.55
C LEU A 83 -7.13 5.03 2.08
N MET A 84 -6.20 4.56 1.24
CA MET A 84 -4.81 4.36 1.63
C MET A 84 -4.10 5.68 1.95
N ILE A 85 -4.40 6.76 1.20
CA ILE A 85 -3.91 8.10 1.54
C ILE A 85 -4.44 8.55 2.91
N PHE A 86 -5.74 8.34 3.17
CA PHE A 86 -6.35 8.70 4.44
C PHE A 86 -5.76 7.90 5.61
N ILE A 87 -5.68 6.57 5.50
CA ILE A 87 -5.08 5.70 6.52
C ILE A 87 -3.61 6.09 6.76
N SER A 88 -2.88 6.43 5.71
CA SER A 88 -1.51 6.91 5.82
C SER A 88 -1.41 8.18 6.64
N GLY A 89 -2.35 9.11 6.47
CA GLY A 89 -2.44 10.32 7.29
C GLY A 89 -2.74 10.00 8.75
N VAL A 90 -3.64 9.05 9.02
CA VAL A 90 -3.95 8.59 10.39
C VAL A 90 -2.70 8.01 11.08
N PHE A 91 -1.98 7.09 10.42
CA PHE A 91 -0.76 6.54 10.99
C PHE A 91 0.33 7.59 11.19
N THR A 92 0.47 8.52 10.24
CA THR A 92 1.42 9.64 10.38
C THR A 92 1.07 10.53 11.56
N TYR A 93 -0.20 10.82 11.78
CA TYR A 93 -0.66 11.66 12.89
C TYR A 93 -0.29 11.02 14.24
N PHE A 94 -0.61 9.73 14.42
CA PHE A 94 -0.29 9.04 15.66
C PHE A 94 1.22 8.88 15.88
N PHE A 95 1.98 8.66 14.81
CA PHE A 95 3.43 8.62 14.91
C PHE A 95 3.98 9.99 15.34
N ALA A 96 3.52 11.07 14.69
CA ALA A 96 3.96 12.43 14.98
C ALA A 96 3.71 12.84 16.43
N LEU A 97 2.57 12.46 17.01
CA LEU A 97 2.27 12.74 18.42
C LEU A 97 3.34 12.17 19.37
N ARG A 98 4.03 11.07 19.01
CA ARG A 98 5.08 10.46 19.82
C ARG A 98 6.34 11.34 19.91
N PHE A 99 6.81 11.86 18.77
CA PHE A 99 8.06 12.63 18.73
C PHE A 99 7.85 14.14 18.82
N THR A 100 6.62 14.64 18.69
CA THR A 100 6.30 16.07 18.93
C THR A 100 5.73 16.32 20.33
N SER A 101 5.96 15.42 21.29
CA SER A 101 5.46 15.54 22.67
C SER A 101 3.97 15.88 22.76
N ASN A 102 3.14 15.18 21.98
CA ASN A 102 1.69 15.39 21.86
C ASN A 102 1.23 16.75 21.30
N ASN A 103 2.11 17.53 20.65
CA ASN A 103 1.72 18.75 19.94
C ASN A 103 0.86 18.43 18.70
N LYS A 104 -0.44 18.67 18.79
CA LYS A 104 -1.43 18.38 17.73
C LYS A 104 -1.19 19.18 16.45
N ASN A 105 -0.79 20.45 16.56
CA ASN A 105 -0.57 21.31 15.40
C ASN A 105 0.66 20.87 14.61
N ALA A 106 1.76 20.57 15.31
CA ALA A 106 2.96 20.00 14.70
C ALA A 106 2.65 18.64 14.06
N SER A 107 1.83 17.80 14.73
CA SER A 107 1.43 16.50 14.19
C SER A 107 0.59 16.62 12.90
N LEU A 108 -0.37 17.54 12.86
CA LEU A 108 -1.15 17.82 11.64
C LEU A 108 -0.28 18.36 10.51
N PHE A 109 0.70 19.21 10.83
CA PHE A 109 1.65 19.70 9.83
C PHE A 109 2.49 18.55 9.25
N THR A 110 2.98 17.63 10.08
CA THR A 110 3.69 16.42 9.63
C THR A 110 2.81 15.57 8.71
N VAL A 111 1.53 15.39 9.03
CA VAL A 111 0.57 14.68 8.17
C VAL A 111 0.47 15.32 6.80
N LEU A 112 0.33 16.66 6.75
CA LEU A 112 0.27 17.39 5.49
C LEU A 112 1.54 17.13 4.68
N CYS A 113 2.72 17.34 5.26
CA CYS A 113 4.00 17.12 4.59
C CYS A 113 4.15 15.69 4.04
N PHE A 114 3.74 14.68 4.80
CA PHE A 114 3.88 13.29 4.39
C PHE A 114 2.89 12.87 3.31
N VAL A 115 1.62 13.28 3.43
CA VAL A 115 0.56 12.90 2.48
C VAL A 115 0.74 13.61 1.15
N ILE A 116 1.13 14.89 1.16
CA ILE A 116 1.35 15.67 -0.07
C ILE A 116 2.75 15.49 -0.66
N PHE A 117 3.57 14.62 -0.07
CA PHE A 117 4.95 14.43 -0.49
C PHE A 117 5.03 14.18 -2.01
N PRO A 118 5.79 14.99 -2.79
CA PRO A 118 5.75 14.95 -4.25
C PRO A 118 5.98 13.57 -4.86
N TYR A 119 6.84 12.77 -4.23
CA TYR A 119 7.14 11.43 -4.70
C TYR A 119 5.93 10.47 -4.64
N ARG A 120 5.04 10.62 -3.65
CA ARG A 120 3.78 9.85 -3.61
C ARG A 120 2.89 10.24 -4.79
N ALA A 121 2.74 11.53 -5.05
CA ALA A 121 1.97 12.02 -6.19
C ALA A 121 2.57 11.53 -7.52
N PHE A 122 3.90 11.54 -7.66
CA PHE A 122 4.59 10.97 -8.80
C PHE A 122 4.25 9.47 -8.99
N ASN A 123 4.32 8.68 -7.92
CA ASN A 123 3.98 7.25 -7.97
C ASN A 123 2.51 7.00 -8.32
N ILE A 124 1.56 7.85 -7.91
CA ILE A 124 0.14 7.66 -8.21
C ILE A 124 -0.22 8.16 -9.63
N PHE A 125 0.26 9.34 -10.02
CA PHE A 125 -0.25 10.06 -11.19
C PHE A 125 0.67 9.98 -12.42
N ARG A 126 1.98 9.77 -12.24
CA ARG A 126 2.95 9.78 -13.34
C ARG A 126 3.50 8.39 -13.64
N ARG A 127 4.12 7.74 -12.66
CA ARG A 127 4.66 6.38 -12.82
C ARG A 127 3.58 5.32 -12.70
N PHE A 128 2.52 5.58 -11.94
CA PHE A 128 1.50 4.61 -11.57
C PHE A 128 2.08 3.38 -10.83
N ALA A 129 3.17 3.55 -10.07
CA ALA A 129 3.73 2.56 -9.16
C ALA A 129 2.81 2.36 -7.94
N PHE A 130 1.64 1.77 -8.20
CA PHE A 130 0.53 1.70 -7.25
C PHE A 130 0.91 0.93 -5.99
N ALA A 131 1.61 -0.19 -6.13
CA ALA A 131 1.97 -1.00 -4.97
C ALA A 131 2.98 -0.28 -4.06
N GLU A 132 3.90 0.48 -4.65
CA GLU A 132 4.85 1.31 -3.91
C GLU A 132 4.11 2.41 -3.13
N ALA A 133 3.19 3.13 -3.79
CA ALA A 133 2.34 4.13 -3.14
C ALA A 133 1.44 3.52 -2.05
N PHE A 134 0.96 2.29 -2.24
CA PHE A 134 0.19 1.54 -1.24
C PHE A 134 1.05 1.23 -0.02
N ALA A 135 2.27 0.70 -0.21
CA ALA A 135 3.20 0.39 0.86
C ALA A 135 3.59 1.62 1.70
N MET A 136 3.71 2.81 1.08
CA MET A 136 3.99 4.06 1.79
C MET A 136 2.98 4.38 2.90
N THR A 137 1.77 3.82 2.83
CA THR A 137 0.75 3.92 3.88
C THR A 137 1.26 3.43 5.24
N PHE A 138 2.06 2.36 5.23
CA PHE A 138 2.47 1.65 6.44
C PHE A 138 3.85 2.07 6.96
N LEU A 139 4.57 2.93 6.24
CA LEU A 139 5.85 3.47 6.72
C LEU A 139 5.72 4.12 8.11
N PRO A 140 4.75 5.02 8.37
CA PRO A 140 4.61 5.63 9.69
C PRO A 140 4.26 4.60 10.77
N LEU A 141 3.47 3.58 10.44
CA LEU A 141 3.13 2.51 11.37
C LEU A 141 4.38 1.72 11.80
N PHE A 142 5.23 1.35 10.84
CA PHE A 142 6.47 0.62 11.11
C PHE A 142 7.42 1.43 12.00
N PHE A 143 7.70 2.70 11.63
CA PHE A 143 8.60 3.55 12.40
C PHE A 143 8.02 4.00 13.75
N MET A 144 6.70 4.15 13.88
CA MET A 144 6.06 4.46 15.16
C MET A 144 6.35 3.40 16.21
N ARG A 145 6.31 2.12 15.83
CA ARG A 145 6.52 1.02 16.76
C ARG A 145 8.00 0.81 17.09
N LEU A 146 8.88 1.02 16.12
CA LEU A 146 10.33 1.10 16.38
C LEU A 146 10.65 2.25 17.35
N TYR A 147 10.09 3.44 17.11
CA TYR A 147 10.27 4.60 17.99
C TYR A 147 9.81 4.29 19.42
N ASP A 148 8.62 3.68 19.57
CA ASP A 148 8.07 3.37 20.88
C ASP A 148 8.98 2.40 21.66
N ILE A 149 9.57 1.40 21.01
CA ILE A 149 10.50 0.44 21.64
C ILE A 149 11.80 1.13 22.11
N LEU A 150 12.33 2.07 21.33
CA LEU A 150 13.60 2.74 21.65
C LEU A 150 13.46 3.81 22.74
N HIS A 151 12.31 4.49 22.81
CA HIS A 151 12.13 5.68 23.66
C HIS A 151 11.25 5.43 24.89
N PHE A 152 10.39 4.41 24.89
CA PHE A 152 9.48 4.09 25.99
C PHE A 152 9.73 2.67 26.51
N LYS A 153 10.76 2.52 27.36
CA LYS A 153 11.18 1.21 27.90
C LYS A 153 10.05 0.46 28.61
N GLU A 154 9.12 1.20 29.24
CA GLU A 154 7.94 0.67 29.90
C GLU A 154 6.90 0.08 28.94
N LYS A 155 6.95 0.43 27.64
CA LYS A 155 6.06 -0.10 26.59
C LYS A 155 6.68 -1.29 25.85
N VAL A 156 7.92 -1.65 26.15
CA VAL A 156 8.59 -2.81 25.55
C VAL A 156 8.00 -4.09 26.13
N ASN A 157 7.04 -4.65 25.40
CA ASN A 157 6.43 -5.93 25.69
C ASN A 157 6.21 -6.71 24.39
N VAL A 158 5.73 -7.95 24.48
CA VAL A 158 5.48 -8.80 23.31
C VAL A 158 4.56 -8.13 22.29
N THR A 159 3.57 -7.34 22.74
CA THR A 159 2.65 -6.63 21.83
C THR A 159 3.37 -5.57 21.00
N ALA A 160 4.33 -4.84 21.57
CA ALA A 160 5.12 -3.86 20.82
C ALA A 160 5.94 -4.51 19.69
N PHE A 161 6.56 -5.68 19.95
CA PHE A 161 7.27 -6.44 18.92
C PHE A 161 6.34 -6.97 17.84
N LEU A 162 5.16 -7.49 18.21
CA LEU A 162 4.15 -7.92 17.23
C LEU A 162 3.70 -6.77 16.34
N GLU A 163 3.57 -5.56 16.87
CA GLU A 163 3.18 -4.39 16.08
C GLU A 163 4.28 -3.94 15.09
N VAL A 164 5.57 -4.07 15.44
CA VAL A 164 6.68 -3.88 14.48
C VAL A 164 6.61 -4.92 13.37
N VAL A 165 6.42 -6.19 13.74
CA VAL A 165 6.28 -7.30 12.77
C VAL A 165 5.10 -7.05 11.85
N LEU A 166 3.94 -6.65 12.37
CA LEU A 166 2.76 -6.31 11.58
C LEU A 166 3.05 -5.13 10.64
N GLY A 167 3.71 -4.08 11.12
CA GLY A 167 4.16 -2.96 10.28
C GLY A 167 5.05 -3.42 9.12
N GLY A 168 6.01 -4.30 9.40
CA GLY A 168 6.88 -4.91 8.39
C GLY A 168 6.12 -5.79 7.40
N VAL A 169 5.19 -6.62 7.87
CA VAL A 169 4.32 -7.45 7.02
C VAL A 169 3.50 -6.58 6.07
N PHE A 170 2.91 -5.50 6.57
CA PHE A 170 2.15 -4.55 5.74
C PHE A 170 3.02 -3.70 4.81
N LEU A 171 4.35 -3.73 4.93
CA LEU A 171 5.28 -3.18 3.94
C LEU A 171 5.68 -4.21 2.88
N VAL A 172 5.98 -5.44 3.29
CA VAL A 172 6.42 -6.53 2.40
C VAL A 172 5.30 -6.97 1.47
N LEU A 173 4.09 -7.17 2.02
CA LEU A 173 2.97 -7.73 1.27
C LEU A 173 2.43 -6.83 0.14
N PRO A 174 2.57 -5.49 0.18
CA PRO A 174 2.32 -4.66 -0.99
C PRO A 174 3.55 -4.46 -1.87
N HIS A 175 4.74 -4.18 -1.32
CA HIS A 175 5.90 -3.83 -2.14
C HIS A 175 7.24 -4.13 -1.47
N ASN A 176 7.89 -5.21 -1.93
CA ASN A 176 9.15 -5.72 -1.38
C ASN A 176 10.28 -4.68 -1.35
N ILE A 177 10.40 -3.82 -2.37
CA ILE A 177 11.47 -2.81 -2.44
C ILE A 177 11.25 -1.70 -1.39
N THR A 178 10.00 -1.25 -1.19
CA THR A 178 9.69 -0.28 -0.13
C THR A 178 9.97 -0.87 1.24
N ALA A 179 9.64 -2.14 1.44
CA ALA A 179 9.95 -2.86 2.66
C ALA A 179 11.47 -2.94 2.89
N LEU A 180 12.25 -3.30 1.87
CA LEU A 180 13.70 -3.35 1.95
C LEU A 180 14.28 -2.01 2.40
N TYR A 181 13.86 -0.90 1.78
CA TYR A 181 14.30 0.43 2.20
C TYR A 181 13.88 0.74 3.65
N ALA A 182 12.64 0.46 4.01
CA ALA A 182 12.15 0.68 5.36
C ALA A 182 12.96 -0.10 6.41
N PHE A 183 13.31 -1.37 6.13
CA PHE A 183 14.13 -2.18 7.02
C PHE A 183 15.57 -1.66 7.12
N ILE A 184 16.19 -1.28 6.01
CA ILE A 184 17.55 -0.69 6.02
C ILE A 184 17.56 0.58 6.88
N PHE A 185 16.61 1.49 6.64
CA PHE A 185 16.50 2.72 7.45
C PHE A 185 16.11 2.43 8.90
N GLY A 186 15.29 1.40 9.15
CA GLY A 186 14.95 0.94 10.48
C GLY A 186 16.17 0.44 11.25
N VAL A 187 17.06 -0.31 10.60
CA VAL A 187 18.33 -0.77 11.19
C VAL A 187 19.28 0.39 11.43
N ILE A 188 19.39 1.35 10.50
CA ILE A 188 20.23 2.56 10.69
C ILE A 188 19.70 3.44 11.84
N TYR A 189 18.38 3.43 12.07
CA TYR A 189 17.74 4.23 13.10
C TYR A 189 17.94 3.69 14.53
N ILE A 190 18.15 2.37 14.67
CA ILE A 190 18.46 1.70 15.95
C ILE A 190 19.93 1.93 16.31
#